data_AF-A0A961EL04-F1
#
_entry.id   AF-A0A961EL04-F1
#
_cell.length_a   1.000
_cell.length_b   1.000
_cell.length_c   1.000
_cell.angle_alpha   90.00
_cell.angle_beta   90.00
_cell.angle_gamma   90.00
#
_symmetry.space_group_name_H-M   'P 1'
#
loop_
_entity.id
_entity.type
_entity.pdbx_description
1 polymer ?
#
loop_
_entity_poly.entity_id
_entity_poly.type
_entity_poly.pdbx_seq_one_letter_code
_entity_poly.pdbx_strand_id
1 'polypeptide(L)'
;SMFQWYRDLIALRRKHIDGPTHLADVVIEADETARLVRMQHAGLSVIANLGEEEASFEMAEDPGVELLSNGAVTVEGRQLTLAPDAVVILG
;
A
#
# COMPACT_ATOMS: atom_id res chain seq x y z
N SER A 1 5.74 10.74 -12.98
CA SER A 1 4.78 11.87 -13.03
C SER A 1 3.44 11.38 -12.52
N MET A 2 2.57 12.28 -12.07
CA MET A 2 1.23 11.92 -11.58
C MET A 2 0.41 11.13 -12.64
N PHE A 3 0.53 11.48 -13.92
CA PHE A 3 -0.16 10.76 -14.98
C PHE A 3 0.31 9.31 -15.14
N GLN A 4 1.62 9.06 -15.05
CA GLN A 4 2.18 7.71 -15.13
C GLN A 4 1.70 6.86 -13.94
N TRP A 5 1.70 7.44 -12.73
CA TRP A 5 1.17 6.78 -11.53
C TRP A 5 -0.27 6.28 -11.72
N TYR A 6 -1.18 7.13 -12.20
CA TYR A 6 -2.56 6.71 -12.46
C TYR A 6 -2.67 5.61 -13.53
N ARG A 7 -1.82 5.64 -14.57
CA ARG A 7 -1.79 4.58 -15.58
C ARG A 7 -1.34 3.25 -14.98
N ASP A 8 -0.33 3.28 -14.12
CA ASP A 8 0.20 2.08 -13.47
C ASP A 8 -0.82 1.49 -12.50
N LEU A 9 -1.53 2.32 -11.74
CA LEU A 9 -2.65 1.88 -10.89
C LEU A 9 -3.77 1.20 -11.69
N ILE A 10 -4.16 1.76 -12.84
CA ILE A 10 -5.18 1.15 -13.70
C ILE A 10 -4.70 -0.20 -14.26
N ALA A 11 -3.44 -0.27 -14.70
CA ALA A 11 -2.84 -1.50 -15.20
C ALA A 11 -2.77 -2.58 -14.10
N LEU A 12 -2.36 -2.19 -12.89
CA LEU A 12 -2.28 -3.07 -11.73
C LEU A 12 -3.65 -3.63 -11.37
N ARG A 13 -4.68 -2.77 -11.30
CA ARG A 13 -6.06 -3.19 -11.03
C ARG A 13 -6.55 -4.19 -12.06
N ARG A 14 -6.36 -3.94 -13.36
CA ARG A 14 -6.77 -4.85 -14.44
C ARG A 14 -6.10 -6.22 -14.36
N LYS A 15 -4.90 -6.30 -13.80
CA LYS A 15 -4.13 -7.54 -13.68
C LYS A 15 -4.54 -8.38 -12.47
N HIS A 16 -4.91 -7.76 -11.36
CA HIS A 16 -5.11 -8.46 -10.07
C HIS A 16 -6.55 -8.49 -9.57
N ILE A 17 -7.40 -7.56 -10.00
CA ILE A 17 -8.78 -7.46 -9.55
C ILE A 17 -9.69 -7.72 -10.75
N ASP A 18 -10.41 -8.84 -10.71
CA ASP A 18 -11.45 -9.17 -11.67
C ASP A 18 -12.83 -8.89 -11.08
N GLY A 19 -13.74 -8.38 -11.91
CA GLY A 19 -15.11 -8.09 -11.50
C GLY A 19 -15.31 -6.85 -10.60
N PRO A 20 -16.52 -6.71 -10.02
CA PRO A 20 -16.86 -5.63 -9.11
C PRO A 20 -16.18 -5.81 -7.75
N THR A 21 -15.81 -4.70 -7.12
CA THR A 21 -15.26 -4.66 -5.76
C THR A 21 -16.29 -4.04 -4.83
N HIS A 22 -16.53 -4.66 -3.67
CA HIS A 22 -17.34 -4.08 -2.61
C HIS A 22 -16.49 -3.68 -1.42
N LEU A 23 -16.90 -2.64 -0.69
CA LEU A 23 -16.18 -2.19 0.50
C LEU A 23 -16.12 -3.28 1.59
N ALA A 24 -17.12 -4.16 1.64
CA ALA A 24 -17.16 -5.31 2.55
C ALA A 24 -16.02 -6.33 2.30
N ASP A 25 -15.41 -6.30 1.11
CA ASP A 25 -14.30 -7.19 0.73
C ASP A 25 -12.92 -6.59 1.07
N VAL A 26 -12.90 -5.42 1.73
CA VAL A 26 -11.69 -4.67 2.06
C VAL A 26 -11.50 -4.67 3.57
N VAL A 27 -10.35 -5.16 4.02
CA VAL A 27 -9.93 -5.05 5.43
C VAL A 27 -9.07 -3.80 5.56
N ILE A 28 -9.36 -2.96 6.55
CA ILE A 28 -8.63 -1.71 6.80
C ILE A 28 -8.10 -1.73 8.22
N GLU A 29 -6.79 -1.49 8.36
CA GLU A 29 -6.09 -1.29 9.62
C GLU A 29 -5.51 0.13 9.58
N ALA A 30 -5.73 0.91 10.64
CA ALA A 30 -5.20 2.27 10.72
C ALA A 30 -4.50 2.47 12.06
N ASP A 31 -3.30 3.06 12.02
CA ASP A 31 -2.64 3.63 13.18
C ASP A 31 -2.82 5.15 13.10
N GLU A 32 -3.75 5.69 13.89
CA GLU A 32 -4.03 7.11 13.92
C GLU A 32 -2.87 7.93 14.50
N THR A 33 -2.04 7.32 15.35
CA THR A 33 -0.88 7.99 15.97
C THR A 33 0.23 8.15 14.95
N ALA A 34 0.56 7.07 14.24
CA ALA A 34 1.55 7.08 13.17
C ALA A 34 1.02 7.63 11.84
N ARG A 35 -0.30 7.89 11.74
CA ARG A 35 -1.01 8.27 10.51
C ARG A 35 -0.76 7.31 9.35
N LEU A 36 -0.67 6.02 9.65
CA LEU A 36 -0.52 4.96 8.68
C LEU A 36 -1.85 4.27 8.45
N VAL A 37 -2.15 3.97 7.19
CA VAL A 37 -3.28 3.10 6.83
C VAL A 37 -2.79 1.93 6.00
N ARG A 38 -3.30 0.75 6.32
CA ARG A 38 -3.16 -0.46 5.53
C ARG A 38 -4.53 -0.91 5.07
N MET A 39 -4.65 -1.19 3.78
CA MET A 39 -5.85 -1.77 3.17
C MET A 39 -5.47 -3.09 2.51
N GLN A 40 -6.27 -4.12 2.75
CA GLN A 40 -6.09 -5.43 2.12
C GLN A 40 -7.31 -5.78 1.28
N HIS A 41 -7.07 -6.20 0.04
CA HIS A 41 -8.13 -6.62 -0.88
C HIS A 41 -7.57 -7.51 -1.99
N ALA A 42 -8.25 -8.61 -2.30
CA ALA A 42 -7.91 -9.52 -3.40
C ALA A 42 -6.42 -9.96 -3.42
N GLY A 43 -5.84 -10.24 -2.24
CA GLY A 43 -4.43 -10.63 -2.09
C GLY A 43 -3.42 -9.48 -2.16
N LEU A 44 -3.87 -8.25 -2.40
CA LEU A 44 -3.02 -7.06 -2.37
C LEU A 44 -3.04 -6.41 -0.99
N SER A 45 -1.89 -5.85 -0.58
CA SER A 45 -1.76 -4.98 0.59
C SER A 45 -1.31 -3.59 0.14
N VAL A 46 -2.14 -2.59 0.40
CA VAL A 46 -1.83 -1.17 0.13
C VAL A 46 -1.51 -0.51 1.46
N ILE A 47 -0.31 0.05 1.59
CA ILE A 47 0.10 0.80 2.79
C ILE A 47 0.37 2.23 2.37
N ALA A 48 -0.19 3.19 3.10
CA ALA A 48 0.00 4.62 2.85
C ALA A 48 0.35 5.36 4.14
N ASN A 49 1.38 6.21 4.05
CA ASN A 49 1.70 7.18 5.08
C ASN A 49 0.94 8.48 4.78
N LEU A 50 -0.04 8.80 5.64
CA LEU A 50 -0.85 10.01 5.58
C LEU A 50 -0.35 11.08 6.56
N GLY A 51 0.82 10.84 7.17
CA GLY A 51 1.52 11.74 8.06
C GLY A 51 2.51 12.66 7.36
N GLU A 52 2.97 13.66 8.10
CA GLU A 52 3.98 14.62 7.66
C GLU A 52 5.40 14.14 7.97
N GLU A 53 5.53 13.02 8.69
CA GLU A 53 6.81 12.43 9.11
C GLU A 53 6.95 11.01 8.55
N GLU A 54 8.19 10.52 8.48
CA GLU A 54 8.46 9.13 8.14
C GLU A 54 7.83 8.19 9.17
N ALA A 55 7.19 7.13 8.70
CA ALA A 55 6.50 6.18 9.55
C ALA A 55 6.88 4.74 9.19
N SER A 56 6.91 3.90 10.22
CA SER A 56 7.31 2.50 10.10
C SER A 56 6.13 1.58 10.38
N PHE A 57 5.96 0.56 9.56
CA PHE A 57 4.90 -0.44 9.67
C PHE A 57 5.50 -1.85 9.70
N GLU A 58 5.25 -2.60 10.76
CA GLU A 58 5.69 -3.99 10.89
C GLU A 58 4.59 -4.93 10.39
N MET A 59 4.90 -5.75 9.38
CA MET A 59 3.97 -6.73 8.86
C MET A 59 3.91 -7.99 9.73
N ALA A 60 2.70 -8.49 9.95
CA ALA A 60 2.47 -9.75 10.65
C ALA A 60 3.13 -10.95 9.92
N GLU A 61 3.16 -10.89 8.59
CA GLU A 61 3.70 -11.92 7.70
C GLU A 61 4.68 -11.30 6.70
N ASP A 62 5.23 -12.11 5.80
CA ASP A 62 6.08 -11.62 4.71
C ASP A 62 5.29 -10.61 3.85
N PRO A 63 5.84 -9.41 3.57
CA PRO A 63 5.20 -8.40 2.72
C PRO A 63 4.88 -8.87 1.30
N GLY A 64 5.54 -9.90 0.80
CA GLY A 64 5.47 -10.28 -0.61
C GLY A 64 6.31 -9.34 -1.48
N VAL A 65 5.95 -9.23 -2.75
CA VAL A 65 6.74 -8.45 -3.71
C VAL A 65 6.16 -7.04 -3.84
N GLU A 66 7.03 -6.03 -3.83
CA GLU A 66 6.65 -4.68 -4.21
C GLU A 66 6.18 -4.66 -5.68
N LEU A 67 4.89 -4.40 -5.88
CA LEU A 67 4.29 -4.30 -7.20
C LEU A 67 4.36 -2.88 -7.74
N LEU A 68 4.18 -1.89 -6.85
CA LEU A 68 4.15 -0.49 -7.21
C LEU A 68 4.33 0.41 -5.97
N SER A 69 5.10 1.48 -6.08
CA SER A 69 5.24 2.50 -5.03
C SER A 69 5.27 3.93 -5.60
N ASN A 70 4.81 4.88 -4.79
CA ASN A 70 4.97 6.31 -5.02
C ASN A 70 5.57 6.94 -3.78
N GLY A 71 6.68 7.66 -3.94
CA GLY A 71 7.48 8.17 -2.83
C GLY A 71 8.60 7.20 -2.44
N ALA A 72 9.34 7.53 -1.37
CA ALA A 72 10.40 6.69 -0.87
C ALA A 72 9.83 5.63 0.09
N VAL A 73 10.11 4.36 -0.22
CA VAL A 73 9.69 3.20 0.55
C VAL A 73 10.88 2.26 0.69
N THR A 74 11.11 1.78 1.90
CA THR A 74 12.14 0.78 2.20
C THR A 74 11.45 -0.45 2.80
N VAL A 75 11.81 -1.63 2.32
CA VAL A 75 11.31 -2.91 2.83
C VAL A 75 12.50 -3.74 3.32
N GLU A 76 12.56 -3.99 4.62
CA GLU A 76 13.62 -4.78 5.28
C GLU A 76 12.99 -5.94 6.05
N GLY A 77 12.91 -7.11 5.40
CA GLY A 77 12.20 -8.26 5.98
C GLY A 77 10.71 -7.97 6.12
N ARG A 78 10.22 -7.88 7.36
CA ARG A 78 8.81 -7.55 7.66
C ARG A 78 8.59 -6.08 8.02
N GLN A 79 9.65 -5.30 8.12
CA GLN A 79 9.57 -3.88 8.45
C GLN A 79 9.49 -3.07 7.16
N LEU A 80 8.47 -2.22 7.06
CA LEU A 80 8.38 -1.19 6.04
C LEU A 80 8.62 0.17 6.66
N THR A 81 9.30 1.04 5.91
CA THR A 81 9.49 2.44 6.23
C THR A 81 9.02 3.28 5.05
N LEU A 82 8.10 4.20 5.30
CA LEU A 82 7.45 5.03 4.29
C LEU A 82 7.71 6.50 4.60
N ALA A 83 8.25 7.22 3.62
CA ALA A 83 8.34 8.67 3.69
C ALA A 83 6.93 9.31 3.74
N PRO A 84 6.83 10.60 4.12
CA PRO A 84 5.56 11.33 4.06
C PRO A 84 4.90 11.24 2.67
N ASP A 85 3.58 11.09 2.65
CA ASP A 85 2.76 10.91 1.44
C ASP A 85 3.12 9.68 0.57
N ALA A 86 3.99 8.80 1.06
CA ALA A 86 4.39 7.61 0.33
C ALA A 86 3.32 6.52 0.40
N VAL A 87 3.18 5.79 -0.71
CA VAL A 87 2.25 4.67 -0.86
C VAL A 87 3.00 3.50 -1.48
N VAL A 88 2.77 2.30 -0.95
CA VAL A 88 3.26 1.05 -1.53
C VAL A 88 2.13 0.04 -1.70
N ILE A 89 2.18 -0.72 -2.78
CA ILE A 89 1.28 -1.82 -3.08
C ILE A 89 2.11 -3.09 -3.20
N LEU A 90 1.74 -4.08 -2.39
CA LEU A 90 2.39 -5.38 -2.28
C LEU A 90 1.42 -6.48 -2.70
N GLY A 91 1.93 -7.61 -3.16
CA GLY A 91 1.15 -8.83 -3.44
C GLY A 91 2.00 -10.05 -3.73
#